data_AF-A0A1J8QCA6-F1
#
_entry.id   AF-A0A1J8QCA6-F1
#
_cell.length_a   1.000
_cell.length_b   1.000
_cell.length_c   1.000
_cell.angle_alpha   90.00
_cell.angle_beta   90.00
_cell.angle_gamma   90.00
#
_symmetry.space_group_name_H-M   'P 1'
#
loop_
_entity.id
_entity.type
_entity.pdbx_description
1 polymer ?
#
loop_
_entity_poly.entity_id
_entity_poly.type
_entity_poly.pdbx_seq_one_letter_code
_entity_poly.pdbx_strand_id
1 'polypeptide(L)'
;MGFLDFLLSILNVVCGGSSPPDEKPSGVQKPPRPHPPPQTQAPLPSGAWPTLPSQAQHPAGRHDYPPDRQQSQHDRTRYQDQNQSNQQNEHYTSLRANANHEGDEMAKCFQQSHEAYARREGALAKELSEKGKQHERTMEALNAEASAWIFRENNLVR
;
A
#
# COMPACT_ATOMS: atom_id res chain seq x y z
N MET A 1 0.22 -22.10 3.67
CA MET A 1 -0.58 -21.73 2.49
C MET A 1 -1.43 -20.55 2.89
N GLY A 2 -0.95 -19.35 2.56
CA GLY A 2 -1.35 -18.11 3.20
C GLY A 2 -2.61 -17.51 2.58
N PHE A 3 -3.31 -16.67 3.34
CA PHE A 3 -4.51 -15.93 2.97
C PHE A 3 -4.41 -15.15 1.63
N LEU A 4 -3.19 -14.83 1.20
CA LEU A 4 -2.92 -14.18 -0.10
C LEU A 4 -3.13 -15.11 -1.32
N ASP A 5 -2.97 -16.42 -1.16
CA ASP A 5 -3.14 -17.39 -2.26
C ASP A 5 -4.62 -17.56 -2.64
N PHE A 6 -5.54 -17.33 -1.69
CA PHE A 6 -6.98 -17.47 -1.92
C PHE A 6 -7.56 -16.32 -2.74
N LEU A 7 -7.07 -15.08 -2.55
CA LEU A 7 -7.57 -13.90 -3.27
C LEU A 7 -7.33 -13.97 -4.79
N LEU A 8 -6.25 -14.64 -5.23
CA LEU A 8 -5.98 -14.90 -6.65
C LEU A 8 -6.81 -16.06 -7.23
N SER A 9 -7.28 -17.00 -6.40
CA SER A 9 -8.03 -18.16 -6.86
C SER A 9 -9.48 -17.83 -7.25
N ILE A 10 -10.09 -16.80 -6.65
CA ILE A 10 -11.51 -16.47 -6.86
C ILE A 10 -11.74 -15.60 -8.11
N LEU A 11 -10.69 -14.98 -8.67
CA LEU A 11 -10.77 -14.22 -9.93
C LEU A 11 -10.78 -15.13 -11.18
N ASN A 12 -10.53 -16.44 -11.05
CA ASN A 12 -10.52 -17.38 -12.18
C ASN A 12 -11.74 -18.33 -12.27
N VAL A 13 -12.73 -18.20 -11.39
CA VAL A 13 -13.87 -19.16 -11.30
C VAL A 13 -15.21 -18.57 -11.78
N VAL A 14 -15.27 -17.28 -12.10
CA VAL A 14 -16.44 -16.64 -12.71
C VAL A 14 -16.14 -16.33 -14.17
N CYS A 15 -16.12 -17.37 -15.01
CA CYS A 15 -16.51 -17.30 -16.44
C CYS A 15 -16.40 -18.68 -17.13
N GLY A 16 -17.54 -19.35 -17.30
CA GLY A 16 -17.74 -20.53 -18.20
C GLY A 16 -18.81 -21.50 -17.65
N GLY A 17 -19.85 -21.97 -18.34
CA GLY A 17 -20.36 -21.90 -19.74
C GLY A 17 -21.92 -22.05 -19.74
N SER A 18 -22.73 -22.23 -20.80
CA SER A 18 -22.63 -22.87 -22.15
C SER A 18 -23.90 -22.52 -23.02
N SER A 19 -23.84 -22.05 -24.30
CA SER A 19 -24.01 -22.72 -25.66
C SER A 19 -25.46 -22.86 -26.23
N PRO A 20 -25.79 -23.13 -27.55
CA PRO A 20 -25.07 -23.30 -28.86
C PRO A 20 -25.81 -22.65 -30.12
N PRO A 21 -25.70 -23.12 -31.40
CA PRO A 21 -24.58 -23.26 -32.36
C PRO A 21 -24.74 -22.43 -33.68
N ASP A 22 -23.69 -22.18 -34.47
CA ASP A 22 -23.53 -22.60 -35.90
C ASP A 22 -22.28 -21.98 -36.60
N GLU A 23 -21.80 -22.72 -37.60
CA GLU A 23 -20.88 -22.39 -38.71
C GLU A 23 -19.34 -22.19 -38.51
N LYS A 24 -18.62 -23.15 -39.12
CA LYS A 24 -17.20 -23.18 -39.55
C LYS A 24 -17.04 -22.37 -40.87
N PRO A 25 -15.86 -21.82 -41.26
CA PRO A 25 -14.68 -22.67 -41.54
C PRO A 25 -13.26 -22.09 -41.34
N SER A 26 -12.34 -23.05 -41.16
CA SER A 26 -10.96 -23.12 -41.67
C SER A 26 -9.96 -21.98 -41.40
N GLY A 27 -9.05 -22.23 -40.45
CA GLY A 27 -7.77 -21.53 -40.30
C GLY A 27 -6.69 -22.47 -39.76
N VAL A 28 -5.60 -22.62 -40.51
CA VAL A 28 -4.46 -23.55 -40.33
C VAL A 28 -3.86 -23.53 -38.91
N GLN A 29 -3.83 -24.69 -38.23
CA GLN A 29 -3.11 -24.87 -36.96
C GLN A 29 -1.60 -25.00 -37.20
N LYS A 30 -0.80 -24.10 -36.60
CA LYS A 30 0.65 -24.29 -36.42
C LYS A 30 0.91 -25.09 -35.13
N PRO A 31 1.89 -26.01 -35.11
CA PRO A 31 2.18 -26.81 -33.92
C PRO A 31 2.73 -25.93 -32.78
N PRO A 32 2.46 -26.28 -31.52
CA PRO A 32 2.95 -25.54 -30.36
C PRO A 32 4.47 -25.70 -30.20
N ARG A 33 5.13 -24.60 -29.89
CA ARG A 33 6.57 -24.53 -29.61
C ARG A 33 6.83 -25.13 -28.21
N PRO A 34 7.85 -25.97 -28.01
CA PRO A 34 8.19 -26.47 -26.68
C PRO A 34 8.67 -25.31 -25.79
N HIS A 35 8.17 -25.30 -24.56
CA HIS A 35 8.51 -24.35 -23.52
C HIS A 35 9.91 -24.66 -22.95
N PRO A 36 10.75 -23.65 -22.65
CA PRO A 36 12.00 -23.87 -21.94
C PRO A 36 11.73 -24.31 -20.49
N PRO A 37 12.64 -25.10 -19.87
CA PRO A 37 12.47 -25.57 -18.50
C PRO A 37 12.52 -24.41 -17.49
N PRO A 38 11.85 -24.53 -16.34
CA PRO A 38 11.83 -23.48 -15.32
C PRO A 38 13.23 -23.35 -14.68
N GLN A 39 13.82 -22.16 -14.80
CA GLN A 39 15.03 -21.82 -14.08
C GLN A 39 14.72 -21.69 -12.59
N THR A 40 15.30 -22.58 -11.79
CA THR A 40 15.26 -22.53 -10.33
C THR A 40 16.09 -21.32 -9.88
N GLN A 41 15.44 -20.21 -9.53
CA GLN A 41 16.12 -19.10 -8.90
C GLN A 41 16.39 -19.46 -7.43
N ALA A 42 17.66 -19.46 -7.04
CA ALA A 42 18.08 -19.60 -5.66
C ALA A 42 17.56 -18.40 -4.83
N PRO A 43 17.19 -18.59 -3.56
CA PRO A 43 16.72 -17.49 -2.72
C PRO A 43 17.86 -16.52 -2.40
N LEU A 44 17.64 -15.24 -2.68
CA LEU A 44 18.52 -14.14 -2.27
C LEU A 44 18.38 -13.90 -0.75
N PRO A 45 19.48 -13.65 -0.02
CA PRO A 45 19.40 -13.32 1.41
C PRO A 45 18.76 -11.94 1.61
N SER A 46 17.76 -11.89 2.47
CA SER A 46 17.11 -10.68 2.96
C SER A 46 18.13 -9.82 3.72
N GLY A 47 18.59 -8.70 3.15
CA GLY A 47 19.42 -7.76 3.91
C GLY A 47 20.38 -6.84 3.15
N ALA A 48 20.32 -6.74 1.82
CA ALA A 48 21.21 -5.83 1.09
C ALA A 48 20.43 -4.98 0.08
N TRP A 49 20.28 -3.70 0.38
CA TRP A 49 19.99 -2.70 -0.65
C TRP A 49 21.20 -2.67 -1.61
N PRO A 50 21.02 -2.71 -2.95
CA PRO A 50 22.13 -2.55 -3.86
C PRO A 50 22.69 -1.13 -3.67
N THR A 51 23.92 -1.05 -3.15
CA THR A 51 24.67 0.20 -3.14
C THR A 51 25.00 0.53 -4.59
N LEU A 52 24.43 1.62 -5.11
CA LEU A 52 24.83 2.17 -6.40
C LEU A 52 26.35 2.43 -6.39
N PRO A 53 27.08 2.10 -7.47
CA PRO A 53 28.50 2.39 -7.54
C PRO A 53 28.73 3.90 -7.47
N SER A 54 29.60 4.30 -6.56
CA SER A 54 30.14 5.65 -6.47
C SER A 54 30.92 5.97 -7.75
N GLN A 55 30.30 6.73 -8.65
CA GLN A 55 30.94 7.52 -9.70
C GLN A 55 30.37 8.93 -9.57
N ALA A 56 31.13 10.02 -9.57
CA ALA A 56 32.54 10.23 -9.85
C ALA A 56 32.99 11.45 -9.03
N GLN A 57 34.28 11.51 -8.72
CA GLN A 57 34.92 12.70 -8.14
C GLN A 57 34.76 13.87 -9.13
N HIS A 58 33.93 14.84 -8.76
CA HIS A 58 33.82 16.09 -9.49
C HIS A 58 35.18 16.82 -9.44
N PRO A 59 35.69 17.35 -10.56
CA PRO A 59 36.88 18.20 -10.52
C PRO A 59 36.58 19.43 -9.66
N ALA A 60 37.54 19.76 -8.80
CA ALA A 60 37.49 20.89 -7.88
C ALA A 60 37.46 22.23 -8.64
N GLY A 61 36.28 22.60 -9.15
CA GLY A 61 35.96 23.99 -9.42
C GLY A 61 35.79 24.68 -8.07
N ARG A 62 36.72 25.57 -7.71
CA ARG A 62 36.56 26.49 -6.58
C ARG A 62 35.36 27.39 -6.87
N HIS A 63 34.18 26.96 -6.45
CA HIS A 63 33.10 27.89 -6.17
C HIS A 63 33.32 28.40 -4.75
N ASP A 64 33.80 29.64 -4.64
CA ASP A 64 33.75 30.44 -3.42
C ASP A 64 32.28 30.71 -3.06
N TYR A 65 31.62 29.73 -2.43
CA TYR A 65 30.41 29.99 -1.65
C TYR A 65 30.82 30.26 -0.19
N PRO A 66 30.33 31.34 0.44
CA PRO A 66 30.60 31.59 1.84
C PRO A 66 30.05 30.45 2.70
N PRO A 67 30.65 30.16 3.86
CA PRO A 67 30.25 29.04 4.70
C PRO A 67 28.99 29.41 5.51
N ASP A 68 27.81 29.35 4.90
CA ASP A 68 26.53 29.50 5.62
C ASP A 68 26.12 28.22 6.39
N ARG A 69 27.11 27.42 6.81
CA ARG A 69 26.89 26.15 7.53
C ARG A 69 26.13 26.32 8.84
N GLN A 70 26.20 27.50 9.48
CA GLN A 70 25.53 27.75 10.74
C GLN A 70 24.02 27.92 10.54
N GLN A 71 23.58 28.70 9.55
CA GLN A 71 22.14 28.87 9.23
C GLN A 71 21.48 27.54 8.86
N SER A 72 22.12 26.73 8.00
CA SER A 72 21.57 25.42 7.61
C SER A 72 21.41 24.43 8.78
N GLN A 73 22.23 24.54 9.83
CA GLN A 73 22.10 23.70 11.03
C GLN A 73 20.96 24.17 11.93
N HIS A 74 20.80 25.49 12.10
CA HIS A 74 19.71 26.06 12.90
C HIS A 74 18.33 25.76 12.28
N ASP A 75 18.19 25.92 10.95
CA ASP A 75 16.93 25.64 10.26
C ASP A 75 16.56 24.16 10.32
N ARG A 76 17.56 23.27 10.19
CA ARG A 76 17.34 21.83 10.31
C ARG A 76 16.88 21.44 11.71
N THR A 77 17.49 22.00 12.74
CA THR A 77 17.12 21.71 14.14
C THR A 77 15.71 22.20 14.41
N ARG A 78 15.38 23.43 14.01
CA ARG A 78 14.04 24.01 14.15
C ARG A 78 12.96 23.20 13.43
N TYR A 79 13.25 22.72 12.22
CA TYR A 79 12.34 21.85 11.47
C TYR A 79 12.10 20.52 12.20
N GLN A 80 13.15 19.92 12.76
CA GLN A 80 13.04 18.69 13.52
C GLN A 80 12.20 18.86 14.79
N ASP A 81 12.40 19.95 15.53
CA ASP A 81 11.64 20.26 16.74
C ASP A 81 10.16 20.49 16.43
N GLN A 82 9.85 21.23 15.35
CA GLN A 82 8.48 21.47 14.91
C GLN A 82 7.79 20.16 14.48
N ASN A 83 8.47 19.31 13.72
CA ASN A 83 7.92 18.02 13.29
C ASN A 83 7.60 17.12 14.50
N GLN A 84 8.48 17.08 15.51
CA GLN A 84 8.22 16.35 16.74
C GLN A 84 7.03 16.92 17.51
N SER A 85 6.95 18.25 17.65
CA SER A 85 5.82 18.93 18.29
C SER A 85 4.50 18.61 17.59
N ASN A 86 4.47 18.70 16.25
CA ASN A 86 3.27 18.44 15.47
C ASN A 86 2.81 16.98 15.54
N GLN A 87 3.73 16.01 15.67
CA GLN A 87 3.39 14.60 15.90
C GLN A 87 2.72 14.36 17.25
N GLN A 88 2.98 15.21 18.24
CA GLN A 88 2.37 15.14 19.57
C GLN A 88 1.12 16.03 19.70
N ASN A 89 0.76 16.77 18.64
CA ASN A 89 -0.38 17.67 18.66
C ASN A 89 -1.68 16.90 18.91
N GLU A 90 -2.54 17.42 19.79
CA GLU A 90 -3.80 16.79 20.20
C GLU A 90 -4.76 16.55 19.01
N HIS A 91 -4.82 17.48 18.05
CA HIS A 91 -5.65 17.31 16.86
C HIS A 91 -5.11 16.19 15.95
N TYR A 92 -3.81 16.16 15.68
CA TYR A 92 -3.21 15.07 14.89
C TYR A 92 -3.38 13.70 15.57
N THR A 93 -3.08 13.63 16.87
CA THR A 93 -3.17 12.40 17.64
C THR A 93 -4.62 11.90 17.74
N SER A 94 -5.60 12.79 17.90
CA SER A 94 -7.03 12.41 17.89
C SER A 94 -7.50 11.88 16.54
N LEU A 95 -7.11 12.50 15.41
CA LEU A 95 -7.43 11.98 14.08
C LEU A 95 -6.86 10.57 13.87
N ARG A 96 -5.61 10.35 14.30
CA ARG A 96 -4.95 9.04 14.21
C ARG A 96 -5.59 8.01 15.15
N ALA A 97 -5.95 8.41 16.36
CA ALA A 97 -6.66 7.53 17.30
C ALA A 97 -8.02 7.10 16.75
N ASN A 98 -8.79 8.04 16.18
CA ASN A 98 -10.06 7.74 15.54
C ASN A 98 -9.88 6.82 14.32
N ALA A 99 -8.87 7.07 13.48
CA ALA A 99 -8.58 6.20 12.34
C ALA A 99 -8.23 4.78 12.79
N ASN A 100 -7.43 4.63 13.86
CA ASN A 100 -7.12 3.32 14.41
C ASN A 100 -8.38 2.61 14.94
N HIS A 101 -9.26 3.34 15.63
CA HIS A 101 -10.53 2.80 16.11
C HIS A 101 -11.40 2.28 14.97
N GLU A 102 -11.56 3.06 13.90
CA GLU A 102 -12.28 2.62 12.69
C GLU A 102 -11.61 1.41 12.04
N GLY A 103 -10.27 1.33 12.04
CA GLY A 103 -9.52 0.16 11.57
C GLY A 103 -9.79 -1.11 12.40
N ASP A 104 -9.90 -0.98 13.72
CA ASP A 104 -10.24 -2.09 14.61
C ASP A 104 -11.68 -2.59 14.36
N GLU A 105 -12.64 -1.67 14.21
CA GLU A 105 -14.04 -2.00 13.91
C GLU A 105 -14.19 -2.60 12.50
N MET A 106 -13.44 -2.11 11.52
CA MET A 106 -13.33 -2.69 10.18
C MET A 106 -12.88 -4.16 10.26
N ALA A 107 -11.79 -4.43 10.99
CA ALA A 107 -11.25 -5.79 11.14
C ALA A 107 -12.26 -6.73 11.79
N LYS A 108 -12.96 -6.28 12.85
CA LYS A 108 -14.03 -7.04 13.50
C LYS A 108 -15.17 -7.35 12.54
N CYS A 109 -15.65 -6.37 11.77
CA CYS A 109 -16.74 -6.56 10.82
C CYS A 109 -16.38 -7.59 9.74
N PHE A 110 -15.15 -7.53 9.20
CA PHE A 110 -14.72 -8.49 8.18
C PHE A 110 -14.51 -9.89 8.74
N GLN A 111 -13.97 -10.02 9.97
CA GLN A 111 -13.89 -11.31 10.64
C GLN A 111 -15.28 -11.93 10.82
N GLN A 112 -16.22 -11.17 11.38
CA GLN A 112 -17.59 -11.64 11.61
C GLN A 112 -18.33 -11.95 10.30
N SER A 113 -18.10 -11.14 9.25
CA SER A 113 -18.62 -11.40 7.91
C SER A 113 -18.14 -12.74 7.36
N HIS A 114 -16.86 -13.06 7.54
CA HIS A 114 -16.28 -14.34 7.13
C HIS A 114 -16.89 -15.51 7.92
N GLU A 115 -17.04 -15.37 9.23
CA GLU A 115 -17.68 -16.38 10.09
C GLU A 115 -19.15 -16.61 9.72
N ALA A 116 -19.91 -15.54 9.44
CA ALA A 116 -21.29 -15.64 8.97
C ALA A 116 -21.37 -16.36 7.61
N TYR A 117 -20.46 -16.05 6.70
CA TYR A 117 -20.38 -16.75 5.40
C TYR A 117 -20.10 -18.24 5.58
N ALA A 118 -19.16 -18.61 6.45
CA ALA A 118 -18.86 -20.00 6.77
C ALA A 118 -20.07 -20.76 7.36
N ARG A 119 -20.91 -20.06 8.12
CA ARG A 119 -22.20 -20.58 8.65
C ARG A 119 -23.34 -20.60 7.63
N ARG A 120 -23.07 -20.22 6.36
CA ARG A 120 -24.06 -20.07 5.27
C ARG A 120 -25.11 -18.98 5.54
N GLU A 121 -24.81 -18.02 6.39
CA GLU A 121 -25.65 -16.85 6.70
C GLU A 121 -25.34 -15.70 5.75
N GLY A 122 -25.64 -15.87 4.46
CA GLY A 122 -25.20 -14.95 3.39
C GLY A 122 -25.69 -13.51 3.54
N ALA A 123 -26.92 -13.29 4.02
CA ALA A 123 -27.46 -11.95 4.25
C ALA A 123 -26.68 -11.21 5.36
N LEU A 124 -26.43 -11.88 6.49
CA LEU A 124 -25.65 -11.31 7.59
C LEU A 124 -24.19 -11.06 7.16
N ALA A 125 -23.59 -11.99 6.44
CA ALA A 125 -22.24 -11.83 5.91
C ALA A 125 -22.13 -10.58 5.02
N LYS A 126 -23.13 -10.34 4.16
CA LYS A 126 -23.20 -9.18 3.28
C LYS A 126 -23.34 -7.87 4.07
N GLU A 127 -24.24 -7.82 5.05
CA GLU A 127 -24.44 -6.65 5.91
C GLU A 127 -23.15 -6.28 6.66
N LEU A 128 -22.50 -7.27 7.31
CA LEU A 128 -21.25 -7.07 8.01
C LEU A 128 -20.11 -6.62 7.08
N SER A 129 -20.08 -7.13 5.84
CA SER A 129 -19.10 -6.70 4.83
C SER A 129 -19.32 -5.24 4.42
N GLU A 130 -20.56 -4.81 4.24
CA GLU A 130 -20.89 -3.41 3.92
C GLU A 130 -20.55 -2.47 5.06
N LYS A 131 -20.82 -2.88 6.30
CA LYS A 131 -20.40 -2.15 7.50
C LYS A 131 -18.87 -2.03 7.60
N GLY A 132 -18.13 -3.13 7.35
CA GLY A 132 -16.67 -3.11 7.30
C GLY A 132 -16.13 -2.11 6.27
N LYS A 133 -16.72 -2.07 5.07
CA LYS A 133 -16.38 -1.08 4.02
C LYS A 133 -16.74 0.35 4.38
N GLN A 134 -17.69 0.56 5.29
CA GLN A 134 -17.99 1.89 5.79
C GLN A 134 -16.90 2.36 6.77
N HIS A 135 -16.50 1.49 7.70
CA HIS A 135 -15.36 1.76 8.59
C HIS A 135 -14.06 1.99 7.80
N GLU A 136 -13.81 1.21 6.75
CA GLU A 136 -12.67 1.40 5.84
C GLU A 136 -12.64 2.82 5.25
N ARG A 137 -13.75 3.27 4.67
CA ARG A 137 -13.86 4.62 4.09
C ARG A 137 -13.65 5.73 5.14
N THR A 138 -14.19 5.55 6.34
CA THR A 138 -14.02 6.52 7.43
C THR A 138 -12.58 6.57 7.90
N MET A 139 -11.95 5.42 8.11
CA MET A 139 -10.53 5.30 8.47
C MET A 139 -9.64 5.99 7.43
N GLU A 140 -9.87 5.73 6.14
CA GLU A 140 -9.11 6.35 5.05
C GLU A 140 -9.26 7.87 5.03
N ALA A 141 -10.49 8.38 5.21
CA ALA A 141 -10.75 9.82 5.28
C ALA A 141 -10.02 10.48 6.46
N LEU A 142 -10.06 9.87 7.65
CA LEU A 142 -9.36 10.36 8.84
C LEU A 142 -7.84 10.34 8.65
N ASN A 143 -7.30 9.28 8.04
CA ASN A 143 -5.88 9.20 7.74
C ASN A 143 -5.43 10.23 6.69
N ALA A 144 -6.27 10.48 5.68
CA ALA A 144 -6.01 11.52 4.69
C ALA A 144 -6.02 12.91 5.34
N GLU A 145 -6.98 13.18 6.22
CA GLU A 145 -7.05 14.43 6.98
C GLU A 145 -5.83 14.63 7.88
N ALA A 146 -5.46 13.60 8.65
CA ALA A 146 -4.27 13.65 9.51
C ALA A 146 -2.99 13.90 8.71
N SER A 147 -2.86 13.24 7.55
CA SER A 147 -1.70 13.38 6.66
C SER A 147 -1.65 14.78 6.03
N ALA A 148 -2.78 15.31 5.59
CA ALA A 148 -2.86 16.66 5.06
C ALA A 148 -2.54 17.71 6.13
N TRP A 149 -3.03 17.50 7.36
CA TRP A 149 -2.75 18.38 8.48
C TRP A 149 -1.26 18.43 8.82
N ILE A 150 -0.63 17.27 9.06
CA ILE A 150 0.79 17.21 9.46
C ILE A 150 1.70 17.73 8.35
N PHE A 151 1.35 17.49 7.08
CA PHE A 151 2.10 18.01 5.95
C PHE A 151 2.05 19.55 5.91
N ARG A 152 0.87 20.15 6.07
CA ARG A 152 0.76 21.62 6.12
C ARG A 152 1.57 22.17 7.28
N GLU A 153 1.35 21.65 8.49
CA GLU A 153 1.95 22.19 9.72
C GLU A 153 3.48 22.07 9.73
N ASN A 154 4.03 20.97 9.21
CA ASN A 154 5.47 20.79 9.08
C ASN A 154 6.12 21.74 8.06
N ASN A 155 5.34 22.31 7.13
CA ASN A 155 5.86 23.19 6.08
C ASN A 155 5.59 24.69 6.34
N LEU A 156 4.96 25.06 7.46
CA LEU A 156 4.69 26.47 7.80
C LEU A 156 5.94 27.26 8.24
N VAL A 157 7.01 26.57 8.65
CA VAL A 157 8.26 27.18 9.16
C VAL A 157 9.33 27.21 8.07
N ARG A 158 8.99 27.72 6.88
CA ARG A 158 9.97 28.03 5.83
C ARG A 158 10.29 29.51 5.78
#